data_AF-A0A084SHK6-F1
#
_entry.id   AF-A0A084SHK6-F1
#
_cell.length_a   1.000
_cell.length_b   1.000
_cell.length_c   1.000
_cell.angle_alpha   90.00
_cell.angle_beta   90.00
_cell.angle_gamma   90.00
#
_symmetry.space_group_name_H-M   'P 1'
#
loop_
_entity.id
_entity.type
_entity.pdbx_description
1 polymer ?
#
loop_
_entity_poly.entity_id
_entity_poly.type
_entity_poly.pdbx_seq_one_letter_code
_entity_poly.pdbx_strand_id
1 'polypeptide(L)'
;PLPPSDLDLLTQVLQRHGVSTLYLSAGLLSLAVDHKLDGLRGLRQLLTGGDVVSTPHARRALEQLRIPLANCYGPTEGTVIASSLLLTQPEQLGASVSIGSPIANTQVYLLDSHLRPVPPGVPGELFIGGEGLARGYTSRPDLTAERFVPNPFASPGERLYRTGDLARWRADGTLDFLGRVDAQVKLRGFRIELPEVESALLSHPEVREAVAVVREDSPGDKRLVAYVTSDSQQLDISALRSFLKQRLPDFMLPSALVRLEALPLTSSSKVDRKALPRPDYASSGRTGHFVEPTTPLERQLVSIWSRELDVEHVGVDDHFFEKLGGTSLSVIKVAARMREELGRDVQVTWLFEHPTISDLAARMDSGNAPAPAPREQQETQAAERSGPEDIAIIGMSGRFPGARSVDELWQNLRQGVESISRFSPEELEPLSGLPEGVFQWQHPQFVPAGGVLADADKFDPGFFDISLREAQWMDPQQRLFLQTAWSALEDAGVDPDRFNGLISLYAGAVDSGYSQLVQKNVPLDPAAFFEAGTNATHQGMATKASYKLRLTGESLMVYTACSTGLVAVHMACESLRQRQSDVALAGAARLSLPQKTGYVYQEGMILSPDGHCRAFDARAKGAVAGNGV
;
A
#
# COMPACT_ATOMS: atom_id res chain seq x y z
N PRO A 1 -11.14 1.97 7.22
CA PRO A 1 -10.15 2.66 8.08
C PRO A 1 -8.80 2.74 7.36
N LEU A 2 -8.38 3.94 6.95
CA LEU A 2 -7.03 4.17 6.42
C LEU A 2 -6.01 3.84 7.53
N PRO A 3 -4.89 3.17 7.24
CA PRO A 3 -3.80 3.02 8.20
C PRO A 3 -3.29 4.42 8.59
N PRO A 4 -3.00 4.69 9.88
CA PRO A 4 -2.56 6.02 10.29
C PRO A 4 -1.20 6.34 9.66
N SER A 5 -1.21 7.27 8.71
CA SER A 5 -0.01 7.86 8.08
C SER A 5 0.74 8.81 9.01
N ASP A 6 0.21 9.06 10.21
CA ASP A 6 0.75 9.96 11.23
C ASP A 6 0.37 9.47 12.65
N LEU A 7 1.27 9.65 13.62
CA LEU A 7 1.09 9.31 15.04
C LEU A 7 -0.05 10.09 15.69
N ASP A 8 -0.38 11.29 15.18
CA ASP A 8 -1.54 12.06 15.65
C ASP A 8 -2.86 11.42 15.24
N LEU A 9 -2.97 10.94 13.99
CA LEU A 9 -4.12 10.18 13.54
C LEU A 9 -4.25 8.85 14.31
N LEU A 10 -3.13 8.16 14.56
CA LEU A 10 -3.12 6.97 15.42
C LEU A 10 -3.74 7.30 16.78
N THR A 11 -3.25 8.36 17.44
CA THR A 11 -3.76 8.80 18.75
C THR A 11 -5.26 9.09 18.73
N GLN A 12 -5.74 9.82 17.72
CA GLN A 12 -7.16 10.12 17.56
C GLN A 12 -8.00 8.86 17.39
N VAL A 13 -7.53 7.90 16.59
CA VAL A 13 -8.23 6.61 16.39
C VAL A 13 -8.28 5.82 17.71
N LEU A 14 -7.17 5.74 18.44
CA LEU A 14 -7.11 5.04 19.73
C LEU A 14 -8.12 5.62 20.73
N GLN A 15 -8.15 6.95 20.85
CA GLN A 15 -9.05 7.65 21.77
C GLN A 15 -10.52 7.55 21.34
N ARG A 16 -10.81 7.86 20.06
CA ARG A 16 -12.17 7.87 19.51
C ARG A 16 -12.85 6.51 19.66
N HIS A 17 -12.11 5.43 19.46
CA HIS A 17 -12.65 4.08 19.48
C HIS A 17 -12.42 3.35 20.81
N GLY A 18 -11.78 3.99 21.79
CA GLY A 18 -11.47 3.37 23.08
C GLY A 18 -10.66 2.09 22.93
N VAL A 19 -9.70 2.08 22.00
CA VAL A 19 -8.90 0.89 21.69
C VAL A 19 -8.16 0.43 22.94
N SER A 20 -8.25 -0.87 23.27
CA SER A 20 -7.63 -1.44 24.46
C SER A 20 -6.34 -2.22 24.19
N THR A 21 -6.14 -2.67 22.95
CA THR A 21 -5.01 -3.53 22.58
C THR A 21 -4.49 -3.10 21.21
N LEU A 22 -3.17 -2.91 21.12
CA LEU A 22 -2.52 -2.43 19.90
C LEU A 22 -1.24 -3.21 19.64
N TYR A 23 -1.03 -3.61 18.39
CA TYR A 23 0.25 -4.14 17.91
C TYR A 23 0.99 -3.05 17.13
N LEU A 24 2.26 -2.81 17.47
CA LEU A 24 3.17 -1.91 16.75
C LEU A 24 4.45 -2.67 16.37
N SER A 25 4.95 -2.47 15.15
CA SER A 25 6.32 -2.93 14.84
C SER A 25 7.32 -2.27 15.80
N ALA A 26 8.44 -2.94 16.08
CA ALA A 26 9.44 -2.45 17.03
C ALA A 26 9.89 -1.00 16.76
N GLY A 27 10.09 -0.65 15.48
CA GLY A 27 10.45 0.72 15.09
C GLY A 27 9.31 1.73 15.31
N LEU A 28 8.06 1.34 15.04
CA LEU A 28 6.91 2.22 15.27
C LEU A 28 6.61 2.42 16.76
N LEU A 29 6.87 1.39 17.59
CA LEU A 29 6.83 1.54 19.05
C LEU A 29 7.84 2.58 19.52
N SER A 30 9.09 2.49 19.09
CA SER A 30 10.13 3.49 19.44
C SER A 30 9.69 4.90 19.08
N LEU A 31 9.18 5.08 17.86
CA LEU A 31 8.61 6.34 17.37
C LEU A 31 7.50 6.90 18.27
N ALA A 32 6.51 6.07 18.57
CA ALA A 32 5.39 6.47 19.40
C ALA A 32 5.87 6.85 20.81
N VAL A 33 6.82 6.11 21.37
CA VAL A 33 7.40 6.39 22.69
C VAL A 33 8.17 7.71 22.73
N ASP A 34 8.90 8.05 21.68
CA ASP A 34 9.67 9.30 21.63
C ASP A 34 8.80 10.53 21.45
N HIS A 35 7.81 10.45 20.57
CA HIS A 35 7.10 11.64 20.08
C HIS A 35 5.64 11.76 20.54
N LYS A 36 4.95 10.64 20.82
CA LYS A 36 3.50 10.62 21.09
C LYS A 36 3.09 9.58 22.14
N LEU A 37 3.90 9.43 23.19
CA LEU A 37 3.66 8.40 24.22
C LEU A 37 2.31 8.59 24.92
N ASP A 38 1.93 9.83 25.21
CA ASP A 38 0.63 10.13 25.83
C ASP A 38 -0.56 9.74 24.95
N GLY A 39 -0.37 9.66 23.64
CA GLY A 39 -1.38 9.20 22.70
C GLY A 39 -1.70 7.70 22.82
N LEU A 40 -0.83 6.94 23.48
CA LEU A 40 -1.02 5.52 23.78
C LEU A 40 -1.78 5.30 25.11
N ARG A 41 -2.10 6.36 25.87
CA ARG A 41 -2.88 6.23 27.10
C ARG A 41 -4.30 5.75 26.81
N GLY A 42 -4.82 4.90 27.70
CA GLY A 42 -6.12 4.25 27.54
C GLY A 42 -6.03 2.83 26.97
N LEU A 43 -4.90 2.47 26.36
CA LEU A 43 -4.58 1.07 26.09
C LEU A 43 -4.49 0.28 27.40
N ARG A 44 -4.79 -1.01 27.32
CA ARG A 44 -4.63 -1.99 28.41
C ARG A 44 -3.45 -2.93 28.18
N GLN A 45 -3.01 -3.09 26.93
CA GLN A 45 -1.85 -3.90 26.57
C GLN A 45 -1.27 -3.44 25.23
N LEU A 46 0.05 -3.50 25.12
CA LEU A 46 0.79 -3.32 23.88
C LEU A 46 1.42 -4.65 23.44
N LEU A 47 1.42 -4.90 22.14
CA LEU A 47 2.20 -5.95 21.51
C LEU A 47 3.20 -5.30 20.55
N THR A 48 4.39 -5.87 20.48
CA THR A 48 5.41 -5.41 19.54
C THR A 48 6.26 -6.55 19.01
N GLY A 49 6.90 -6.35 17.87
CA GLY A 49 7.74 -7.36 17.23
C GLY A 49 8.15 -6.95 15.83
N GLY A 50 8.57 -7.93 15.04
CA GLY A 50 8.96 -7.73 13.64
C GLY A 50 10.40 -7.24 13.43
N ASP A 51 11.07 -6.71 14.46
CA ASP A 51 12.51 -6.40 14.52
C ASP A 51 12.99 -6.49 15.99
N VAL A 52 14.28 -6.27 16.24
CA VAL A 52 14.83 -6.19 17.60
C VAL A 52 14.20 -5.02 18.34
N VAL A 53 13.52 -5.32 19.44
CA VAL A 53 12.88 -4.29 20.28
C VAL A 53 13.94 -3.53 21.06
N SER A 54 13.84 -2.20 21.02
CA SER A 54 14.76 -1.31 21.72
C SER A 54 14.49 -1.32 23.22
N THR A 55 15.46 -1.79 24.01
CA THR A 55 15.38 -1.84 25.48
C THR A 55 15.02 -0.49 26.12
N PRO A 56 15.64 0.65 25.75
CA PRO A 56 15.27 1.96 26.32
C PRO A 56 13.82 2.36 26.06
N HIS A 57 13.31 2.13 24.85
CA HIS A 57 11.93 2.48 24.50
C HIS A 57 10.91 1.56 25.19
N ALA A 58 11.19 0.26 25.25
CA ALA A 58 10.37 -0.68 26.01
C ALA A 58 10.31 -0.33 27.50
N ARG A 59 11.46 0.05 28.09
CA ARG A 59 11.54 0.51 29.49
C ARG A 59 10.68 1.74 29.71
N ARG A 60 10.86 2.77 28.90
CA ARG A 60 10.08 4.01 28.98
C ARG A 60 8.58 3.77 28.82
N ALA A 61 8.17 2.89 27.90
CA ALA A 61 6.78 2.51 27.72
C ALA A 61 6.20 1.83 28.99
N LEU A 62 6.90 0.87 29.57
CA LEU A 62 6.47 0.17 30.80
C LEU A 62 6.38 1.14 32.00
N GLU A 63 7.39 2.00 32.19
CA GLU A 63 7.45 2.94 33.32
C GLU A 63 6.33 3.99 33.26
N GLN A 64 6.05 4.52 32.07
CA GLN A 64 5.16 5.67 31.91
C GLN A 64 3.72 5.27 31.58
N LEU A 65 3.49 4.24 30.77
CA LEU A 65 2.14 3.77 30.46
C LEU A 65 1.60 2.81 31.52
N ARG A 66 2.48 2.08 32.22
CA ARG A 66 2.13 1.10 33.27
C ARG A 66 1.13 0.04 32.80
N ILE A 67 1.29 -0.40 31.55
CA ILE A 67 0.53 -1.48 30.95
C ILE A 67 1.46 -2.60 30.48
N PRO A 68 0.99 -3.85 30.40
CA PRO A 68 1.81 -4.93 29.87
C PRO A 68 2.25 -4.69 28.42
N LEU A 69 3.50 -5.03 28.12
CA LEU A 69 4.10 -5.01 26.79
C LEU A 69 4.56 -6.42 26.42
N ALA A 70 3.98 -7.00 25.36
CA ALA A 70 4.39 -8.30 24.86
C ALA A 70 5.36 -8.14 23.69
N ASN A 71 6.61 -8.60 23.84
CA ASN A 71 7.50 -8.79 22.71
C ASN A 71 7.16 -10.11 22.01
N CYS A 72 6.92 -10.06 20.71
CA CYS A 72 6.43 -11.16 19.90
C CYS A 72 7.42 -11.46 18.78
N TYR A 73 7.82 -12.73 18.67
CA TYR A 73 8.70 -13.21 17.62
C TYR A 73 8.01 -14.34 16.84
N GLY A 74 8.11 -14.27 15.53
CA GLY A 74 7.69 -15.34 14.64
C GLY A 74 8.04 -15.00 13.19
N PRO A 75 8.53 -15.97 12.40
CA PRO A 75 8.52 -15.85 10.96
C PRO A 75 7.10 -16.08 10.41
N THR A 76 6.82 -15.62 9.20
CA THR A 76 5.53 -15.86 8.52
C THR A 76 5.21 -17.35 8.43
N GLU A 77 6.23 -18.18 8.22
CA GLU A 77 6.17 -19.63 8.10
C GLU A 77 5.81 -20.35 9.42
N GLY A 78 5.88 -19.64 10.55
CA GLY A 78 5.41 -20.10 11.86
C GLY A 78 4.09 -19.46 12.28
N THR A 79 3.34 -18.86 11.34
CA THR A 79 2.03 -18.22 11.55
C THR A 79 2.08 -17.07 12.57
N VAL A 80 2.70 -15.96 12.14
CA VAL A 80 2.71 -14.65 12.82
C VAL A 80 3.57 -14.62 14.10
N ILE A 81 3.27 -15.42 15.11
CA ILE A 81 3.98 -15.45 16.40
C ILE A 81 4.27 -16.90 16.79
N ALA A 82 5.54 -17.22 17.00
CA ALA A 82 6.00 -18.53 17.47
C ALA A 82 6.42 -18.49 18.95
N SER A 83 6.95 -17.35 19.42
CA SER A 83 7.30 -17.13 20.82
C SER A 83 6.94 -15.72 21.27
N SER A 84 6.70 -15.57 22.57
CA SER A 84 6.42 -14.25 23.14
C SER A 84 6.94 -14.11 24.56
N LEU A 85 7.29 -12.88 24.94
CA LEU A 85 7.57 -12.50 26.31
C LEU A 85 6.61 -11.39 26.74
N LEU A 86 5.83 -11.65 27.80
CA LEU A 86 5.04 -10.62 28.46
C LEU A 86 5.87 -9.89 29.52
N LEU A 87 6.09 -8.60 29.30
CA LEU A 87 6.71 -7.70 30.27
C LEU A 87 5.61 -6.91 30.97
N THR A 88 5.59 -6.98 32.30
CA THR A 88 4.68 -6.20 33.15
C THR A 88 5.42 -5.14 33.96
N GLN A 89 6.73 -5.31 34.13
CA GLN A 89 7.58 -4.44 34.94
C GLN A 89 8.92 -4.13 34.23
N PRO A 90 9.44 -2.90 34.34
CA PRO A 90 10.70 -2.49 33.69
C PRO A 90 11.94 -3.29 34.11
N GLU A 91 11.93 -3.88 35.31
CA GLU A 91 13.03 -4.67 35.86
C GLU A 91 13.22 -6.01 35.15
N GLN A 92 12.18 -6.48 34.42
CA GLN A 92 12.27 -7.68 33.60
C GLN A 92 13.10 -7.47 32.32
N LEU A 93 13.44 -6.22 31.98
CA LEU A 93 14.29 -5.88 30.84
C LEU A 93 15.76 -6.02 31.21
N GLY A 94 16.47 -6.90 30.49
CA GLY A 94 17.93 -7.02 30.52
C GLY A 94 18.62 -6.08 29.52
N ALA A 95 19.86 -6.40 29.15
CA ALA A 95 20.59 -5.66 28.11
C ALA A 95 19.88 -5.72 26.74
N SER A 96 19.30 -6.88 26.42
CA SER A 96 18.43 -7.11 25.25
C SER A 96 17.07 -7.64 25.67
N VAL A 97 16.06 -7.33 24.87
CA VAL A 97 14.70 -7.85 25.06
C VAL A 97 14.63 -9.29 24.54
N SER A 98 14.32 -10.24 25.43
CA SER A 98 14.10 -11.65 25.05
C SER A 98 12.98 -11.76 24.03
N ILE A 99 13.07 -12.74 23.13
CA ILE A 99 11.94 -13.16 22.29
C ILE A 99 11.02 -14.17 23.02
N GLY A 100 11.32 -14.46 24.29
CA GLY A 100 10.42 -15.15 25.20
C GLY A 100 10.43 -16.66 25.06
N SER A 101 9.28 -17.29 25.34
CA SER A 101 9.09 -18.73 25.26
C SER A 101 8.04 -19.09 24.20
N PRO A 102 8.03 -20.34 23.70
CA PRO A 102 7.08 -20.76 22.67
C PRO A 102 5.63 -20.57 23.11
N ILE A 103 4.77 -20.16 22.18
CA ILE A 103 3.32 -20.08 22.44
C ILE A 103 2.70 -21.50 22.46
N ALA A 104 1.41 -21.58 22.81
CA ALA A 104 0.68 -22.85 22.82
C ALA A 104 0.80 -23.60 21.49
N ASN A 105 0.95 -24.91 21.56
CA ASN A 105 1.08 -25.84 20.42
C ASN A 105 2.27 -25.55 19.48
N THR A 106 3.23 -24.73 19.91
CA THR A 106 4.46 -24.43 19.18
C THR A 106 5.66 -25.03 19.91
N GLN A 107 6.55 -25.66 19.15
CA GLN A 107 7.80 -26.21 19.66
C GLN A 107 8.95 -25.38 19.11
N VAL A 108 9.99 -25.13 19.92
CA VAL A 108 11.20 -24.45 19.47
C VAL A 108 12.42 -25.28 19.85
N TYR A 109 13.30 -25.48 18.87
CA TYR A 109 14.56 -26.17 19.04
C TYR A 109 15.71 -25.24 18.65
N LEU A 110 16.79 -25.25 19.43
CA LEU A 110 18.06 -24.65 19.02
C LEU A 110 19.01 -25.77 18.64
N LEU A 111 19.41 -25.82 17.37
CA LEU A 111 20.17 -26.94 16.80
C LEU A 111 21.55 -26.49 16.33
N ASP A 112 22.52 -27.42 16.40
CA ASP A 112 23.82 -27.27 15.76
C ASP A 112 23.80 -27.64 14.27
N SER A 113 24.95 -27.56 13.60
CA SER A 113 25.09 -27.90 12.17
C SER A 113 24.82 -29.37 11.84
N HIS A 114 24.73 -30.24 12.84
CA HIS A 114 24.42 -31.66 12.70
C HIS A 114 22.97 -31.97 13.15
N LEU A 115 22.12 -30.94 13.30
CA LEU A 115 20.74 -31.03 13.76
C LEU A 115 20.58 -31.62 15.16
N ARG A 116 21.56 -31.40 16.05
CA ARG A 116 21.51 -31.84 17.45
C ARG A 116 21.14 -30.66 18.36
N PRO A 117 20.29 -30.86 19.39
CA PRO A 117 19.97 -29.80 20.34
C PRO A 117 21.22 -29.27 21.06
N VAL A 118 21.38 -27.95 21.09
CA VAL A 118 22.45 -27.31 21.87
C VAL A 118 22.05 -27.13 23.34
N PRO A 119 22.99 -27.19 24.30
CA PRO A 119 22.70 -26.92 25.71
C PRO A 119 22.23 -25.47 25.95
N PRO A 120 21.50 -25.20 27.05
CA PRO A 120 21.20 -23.84 27.47
C PRO A 120 22.45 -22.96 27.58
N GLY A 121 22.36 -21.70 27.16
CA GLY A 121 23.50 -20.79 27.12
C GLY A 121 24.39 -20.89 25.87
N VAL A 122 24.24 -21.94 25.05
CA VAL A 122 25.00 -22.10 23.80
C VAL A 122 24.17 -21.56 22.62
N PRO A 123 24.75 -20.70 21.74
CA PRO A 123 24.08 -20.29 20.51
C PRO A 123 23.79 -21.48 19.59
N GLY A 124 22.59 -21.51 19.01
CA GLY A 124 22.17 -22.49 18.01
C GLY A 124 21.19 -21.88 17.01
N GLU A 125 21.05 -22.52 15.84
CA GLU A 125 20.06 -22.10 14.85
C GLU A 125 18.66 -22.47 15.34
N LEU A 126 17.72 -21.54 15.22
CA LEU A 126 16.36 -21.68 15.71
C LEU A 126 15.50 -22.43 14.69
N PHE A 127 14.84 -23.50 15.16
CA PHE A 127 13.87 -24.27 14.41
C PHE A 127 12.51 -24.24 15.11
N ILE A 128 11.43 -24.17 14.33
CA ILE A 128 10.06 -24.11 14.84
C ILE A 128 9.30 -25.37 14.41
N GLY A 129 8.66 -26.05 15.36
CA GLY A 129 7.76 -27.18 15.14
C GLY A 129 6.34 -26.89 15.67
N GLY A 130 5.43 -27.85 15.48
CA GLY A 130 4.06 -27.78 16.00
C GLY A 130 3.02 -27.29 15.00
N GLU A 131 1.83 -26.96 15.52
CA GLU A 131 0.63 -26.70 14.71
C GLU A 131 0.69 -25.38 13.92
N GLY A 132 1.52 -24.43 14.37
CA GLY A 132 1.67 -23.12 13.73
C GLY A 132 2.45 -23.14 12.41
N LEU A 133 2.98 -24.28 11.96
CA LEU A 133 3.76 -24.34 10.74
C LEU A 133 2.90 -24.14 9.49
N ALA A 134 3.38 -23.28 8.59
CA ALA A 134 2.81 -23.14 7.26
C ALA A 134 2.89 -24.46 6.48
N ARG A 135 2.02 -24.61 5.49
CA ARG A 135 2.04 -25.78 4.60
C ARG A 135 3.34 -25.87 3.79
N GLY A 136 3.89 -24.73 3.39
CA GLY A 136 5.10 -24.61 2.59
C GLY A 136 5.06 -23.34 1.73
N TYR A 137 5.99 -23.23 0.78
CA TYR A 137 6.03 -22.15 -0.19
C TYR A 137 5.27 -22.53 -1.47
N THR A 138 4.37 -21.65 -1.90
CA THR A 138 3.56 -21.85 -3.10
C THR A 138 4.46 -22.05 -4.32
N SER A 139 4.20 -23.11 -5.09
CA SER A 139 4.92 -23.46 -6.32
C SER A 139 6.45 -23.61 -6.17
N ARG A 140 6.94 -23.77 -4.93
CA ARG A 140 8.37 -23.95 -4.61
C ARG A 140 8.57 -25.17 -3.71
N PRO A 141 8.35 -26.40 -4.23
CA PRO A 141 8.54 -27.63 -3.47
C PRO A 141 10.01 -27.84 -3.10
N ASP A 142 10.94 -27.34 -3.92
CA ASP A 142 12.38 -27.28 -3.66
C ASP A 142 12.69 -26.51 -2.38
N LEU A 143 12.23 -25.25 -2.32
CA LEU A 143 12.44 -24.39 -1.15
C LEU A 143 11.67 -24.88 0.07
N THR A 144 10.50 -25.47 -0.16
CA THR A 144 9.70 -26.10 0.92
C THR A 144 10.46 -27.26 1.53
N ALA A 145 11.04 -28.16 0.73
CA ALA A 145 11.82 -29.29 1.23
C ALA A 145 13.13 -28.83 1.92
N GLU A 146 13.74 -27.75 1.44
CA GLU A 146 14.94 -27.16 2.05
C GLU A 146 14.65 -26.58 3.44
N ARG A 147 13.53 -25.86 3.60
CA ARG A 147 13.22 -25.10 4.82
C ARG A 147 12.31 -25.83 5.80
N PHE A 148 11.42 -26.71 5.32
CA PHE A 148 10.51 -27.51 6.15
C PHE A 148 11.02 -28.96 6.22
N VAL A 149 12.00 -29.18 7.10
CA VAL A 149 12.71 -30.45 7.24
C VAL A 149 11.95 -31.43 8.16
N PRO A 150 12.20 -32.75 8.10
CA PRO A 150 11.63 -33.70 9.05
C PRO A 150 11.98 -33.35 10.51
N ASN A 151 11.04 -33.52 11.45
CA ASN A 151 11.28 -33.35 12.87
C ASN A 151 11.79 -34.66 13.49
N PRO A 152 13.09 -34.79 13.86
CA PRO A 152 13.62 -36.01 14.45
C PRO A 152 13.22 -36.20 15.93
N PHE A 153 12.57 -35.20 16.54
CA PHE A 153 12.22 -35.19 17.97
C PHE A 153 10.73 -35.43 18.24
N ALA A 154 9.93 -35.63 17.19
CA ALA A 154 8.49 -35.78 17.30
C ALA A 154 7.96 -36.99 16.50
N SER A 155 6.65 -37.10 16.38
CA SER A 155 6.01 -38.23 15.69
C SER A 155 6.40 -38.30 14.21
N PRO A 156 6.45 -39.49 13.59
CA PRO A 156 6.69 -39.62 12.16
C PRO A 156 5.74 -38.75 11.33
N GLY A 157 6.30 -37.95 10.42
CA GLY A 157 5.54 -37.04 9.55
C GLY A 157 5.46 -35.60 10.06
N GLU A 158 5.86 -35.32 11.29
CA GLU A 158 6.02 -33.95 11.77
C GLU A 158 7.26 -33.27 11.16
N ARG A 159 7.19 -31.93 11.03
CA ARG A 159 8.20 -31.10 10.37
C ARG A 159 8.74 -30.04 11.31
N LEU A 160 9.92 -29.54 11.01
CA LEU A 160 10.51 -28.33 11.57
C LEU A 160 10.72 -27.31 10.45
N TYR A 161 10.41 -26.05 10.73
CA TYR A 161 10.80 -24.92 9.89
C TYR A 161 12.15 -24.35 10.36
N ARG A 162 13.11 -24.29 9.43
CA ARG A 162 14.45 -23.74 9.61
C ARG A 162 14.44 -22.22 9.41
N THR A 163 14.51 -21.44 10.49
CA THR A 163 14.26 -20.00 10.42
C THR A 163 15.41 -19.19 9.83
N GLY A 164 16.64 -19.72 9.92
CA GLY A 164 17.87 -18.97 9.65
C GLY A 164 18.25 -17.97 10.76
N ASP A 165 17.52 -17.96 11.88
CA ASP A 165 17.82 -17.09 13.02
C ASP A 165 18.74 -17.83 14.01
N LEU A 166 19.70 -17.10 14.58
CA LEU A 166 20.54 -17.58 15.67
C LEU A 166 19.96 -17.12 17.00
N ALA A 167 19.81 -18.05 17.94
CA ALA A 167 19.27 -17.75 19.26
C ALA A 167 19.99 -18.53 20.36
N ARG A 168 19.65 -18.24 21.61
CA ARG A 168 20.20 -18.92 22.79
C ARG A 168 19.15 -19.01 23.89
N TRP A 169 19.01 -20.19 24.49
CA TRP A 169 18.22 -20.36 25.70
C TRP A 169 18.87 -19.70 26.90
N ARG A 170 18.10 -18.91 27.64
CA ARG A 170 18.44 -18.40 28.97
C ARG A 170 18.09 -19.45 30.03
N ALA A 171 18.69 -19.29 31.21
CA ALA A 171 18.43 -20.18 32.35
C ALA A 171 16.97 -20.14 32.84
N ASP A 172 16.25 -19.04 32.56
CA ASP A 172 14.84 -18.85 32.89
C ASP A 172 13.86 -19.48 31.89
N GLY A 173 14.37 -20.18 30.86
CA GLY A 173 13.55 -20.80 29.83
C GLY A 173 13.05 -19.85 28.74
N THR A 174 13.58 -18.63 28.66
CA THR A 174 13.31 -17.70 27.56
C THR A 174 14.46 -17.64 26.54
N LEU A 175 14.22 -17.08 25.36
CA LEU A 175 15.15 -17.07 24.23
C LEU A 175 15.75 -15.68 23.97
N ASP A 176 17.07 -15.61 23.91
CA ASP A 176 17.79 -14.49 23.31
C ASP A 176 17.84 -14.65 21.80
N PHE A 177 17.44 -13.62 21.06
CA PHE A 177 17.77 -13.49 19.64
C PHE A 177 19.19 -12.93 19.48
N LEU A 178 20.03 -13.58 18.68
CA LEU A 178 21.45 -13.24 18.49
C LEU A 178 21.78 -12.74 17.08
N GLY A 179 20.87 -12.89 16.12
CA GLY A 179 21.08 -12.47 14.74
C GLY A 179 20.60 -13.51 13.74
N ARG A 180 21.14 -13.46 12.52
CA ARG A 180 20.84 -14.40 11.45
C ARG A 180 22.10 -15.10 10.95
N VAL A 181 21.93 -16.33 10.46
CA VAL A 181 23.01 -17.12 9.85
C VAL A 181 23.16 -16.81 8.36
N ASP A 182 22.11 -16.30 7.71
CA ASP A 182 22.07 -15.92 6.31
C ASP A 182 22.12 -14.38 6.11
N ALA A 183 22.13 -13.94 4.86
CA ALA A 183 22.19 -12.53 4.48
C ALA A 183 20.84 -11.81 4.54
N GLN A 184 19.81 -12.47 5.06
CA GLN A 184 18.50 -11.86 5.22
C GLN A 184 18.52 -10.81 6.33
N VAL A 185 17.81 -9.71 6.11
CA VAL A 185 17.77 -8.59 7.05
C VAL A 185 16.33 -8.18 7.35
N LYS A 186 16.12 -7.69 8.56
CA LYS A 186 14.91 -6.98 8.95
C LYS A 186 15.20 -5.49 8.91
N LEU A 187 14.42 -4.75 8.12
CA LEU A 187 14.52 -3.31 7.99
C LEU A 187 13.12 -2.72 8.14
N ARG A 188 12.88 -1.97 9.21
CA ARG A 188 11.59 -1.30 9.48
C ARG A 188 10.40 -2.27 9.55
N GLY A 189 10.64 -3.50 10.02
CA GLY A 189 9.63 -4.56 10.07
C GLY A 189 9.40 -5.30 8.74
N PHE A 190 10.05 -4.89 7.66
CA PHE A 190 10.08 -5.65 6.41
C PHE A 190 11.21 -6.66 6.43
N ARG A 191 10.90 -7.86 5.93
CA ARG A 191 11.86 -8.93 5.70
C ARG A 191 12.42 -8.74 4.29
N ILE A 192 13.70 -8.38 4.18
CA ILE A 192 14.36 -8.10 2.91
C ILE A 192 15.40 -9.18 2.64
N GLU A 193 15.35 -9.75 1.44
CA GLU A 193 16.39 -10.63 0.91
C GLU A 193 17.41 -9.78 0.14
N LEU A 194 18.59 -9.54 0.73
CA LEU A 194 19.65 -8.79 0.06
C LEU A 194 20.01 -9.37 -1.34
N PRO A 195 20.02 -10.70 -1.54
CA PRO A 195 20.25 -11.28 -2.87
C PRO A 195 19.19 -10.90 -3.92
N GLU A 196 17.95 -10.60 -3.52
CA GLU A 196 16.90 -10.15 -4.45
C GLU A 196 17.21 -8.74 -4.97
N VAL A 197 17.66 -7.86 -4.07
CA VAL A 197 18.14 -6.51 -4.42
C VAL A 197 19.38 -6.59 -5.31
N GLU A 198 20.34 -7.46 -4.97
CA GLU A 198 21.55 -7.71 -5.76
C GLU A 198 21.20 -8.26 -7.16
N SER A 199 20.27 -9.21 -7.25
CA SER A 199 19.84 -9.78 -8.54
C SER A 199 19.11 -8.75 -9.41
N ALA A 200 18.31 -7.87 -8.81
CA ALA A 200 17.66 -6.78 -9.53
C ALA A 200 18.71 -5.80 -10.09
N LEU A 201 19.72 -5.45 -9.30
CA LEU A 201 20.84 -4.61 -9.74
C LEU A 201 21.62 -5.25 -10.89
N LEU A 202 21.97 -6.54 -10.78
CA LEU A 202 22.70 -7.29 -11.80
C LEU A 202 21.92 -7.48 -13.11
N SER A 203 20.59 -7.28 -13.09
CA SER A 203 19.79 -7.31 -14.32
C SER A 203 19.91 -6.03 -15.15
N HIS A 204 20.53 -4.97 -14.63
CA HIS A 204 20.80 -3.75 -15.38
C HIS A 204 22.03 -3.93 -16.30
N PRO A 205 21.95 -3.61 -17.60
CA PRO A 205 23.03 -3.90 -18.57
C PRO A 205 24.40 -3.28 -18.23
N GLU A 206 24.40 -2.14 -17.53
CA GLU A 206 25.63 -1.43 -17.16
C GLU A 206 26.22 -1.88 -15.81
N VAL A 207 25.55 -2.75 -15.04
CA VAL A 207 26.02 -3.21 -13.73
C VAL A 207 26.73 -4.55 -13.89
N ARG A 208 27.97 -4.63 -13.41
CA ARG A 208 28.83 -5.82 -13.52
C ARG A 208 28.81 -6.68 -12.26
N GLU A 209 28.97 -6.05 -11.10
CA GLU A 209 28.84 -6.70 -9.79
C GLU A 209 27.97 -5.83 -8.90
N ALA A 210 27.23 -6.45 -7.97
CA ALA A 210 26.37 -5.75 -7.02
C ALA A 210 26.43 -6.43 -5.65
N VAL A 211 26.44 -5.62 -4.59
CA VAL A 211 26.36 -6.08 -3.20
C VAL A 211 25.42 -5.15 -2.45
N ALA A 212 24.40 -5.71 -1.81
CA ALA A 212 23.49 -4.98 -0.93
C ALA A 212 23.84 -5.26 0.53
N VAL A 213 23.75 -4.25 1.38
CA VAL A 213 23.98 -4.36 2.82
C VAL A 213 23.04 -3.42 3.58
N VAL A 214 22.61 -3.85 4.76
CA VAL A 214 22.01 -2.91 5.73
C VAL A 214 23.14 -2.34 6.58
N ARG A 215 23.30 -1.02 6.50
CA ARG A 215 24.24 -0.27 7.33
C ARG A 215 23.51 0.38 8.49
N GLU A 216 24.18 0.44 9.62
CA GLU A 216 23.76 1.19 10.80
C GLU A 216 24.97 2.02 11.24
N ASP A 217 25.17 3.16 10.57
CA ASP A 217 26.31 4.01 10.90
C ASP A 217 26.01 4.97 12.08
N SER A 218 24.74 5.03 12.52
CA SER A 218 24.25 5.70 13.73
C SER A 218 23.27 4.76 14.47
N PRO A 219 23.30 4.64 15.82
CA PRO A 219 22.47 3.67 16.54
C PRO A 219 20.98 3.83 16.26
N GLY A 220 20.32 2.75 15.85
CA GLY A 220 18.90 2.70 15.52
C GLY A 220 18.53 3.15 14.10
N ASP A 221 19.47 3.71 13.33
CA ASP A 221 19.24 4.17 11.96
C ASP A 221 19.81 3.18 10.93
N LYS A 222 19.05 2.11 10.70
CA LYS A 222 19.36 1.11 9.69
C LYS A 222 18.93 1.61 8.30
N ARG A 223 19.83 1.50 7.32
CA ARG A 223 19.62 1.92 5.92
C ARG A 223 20.09 0.83 4.96
N LEU A 224 19.30 0.55 3.92
CA LEU A 224 19.71 -0.35 2.85
C LEU A 224 20.62 0.41 1.86
N VAL A 225 21.85 -0.05 1.69
CA VAL A 225 22.83 0.52 0.76
C VAL A 225 23.24 -0.56 -0.23
N ALA A 226 23.35 -0.18 -1.51
CA ALA A 226 23.88 -1.06 -2.54
C ALA A 226 25.15 -0.48 -3.15
N TYR A 227 26.11 -1.36 -3.41
CA TYR A 227 27.39 -1.07 -4.03
C TYR A 227 27.45 -1.78 -5.36
N VAL A 228 27.85 -1.07 -6.41
CA VAL A 228 27.88 -1.60 -7.78
C VAL A 228 29.21 -1.32 -8.46
N THR A 229 29.64 -2.22 -9.35
CA THR A 229 30.73 -1.97 -10.30
C THR A 229 30.16 -1.87 -11.71
N SER A 230 30.82 -1.10 -12.57
CA SER A 230 30.41 -0.88 -13.96
C SER A 230 31.63 -0.66 -14.85
N ASP A 231 31.60 -1.22 -16.06
CA ASP A 231 32.62 -0.97 -17.08
C ASP A 231 32.41 0.41 -17.77
N SER A 232 31.25 1.05 -17.59
CA SER A 232 31.00 2.42 -18.02
C SER A 232 31.70 3.42 -17.10
N GLN A 233 32.33 4.45 -17.68
CA GLN A 233 32.93 5.53 -16.89
C GLN A 233 31.91 6.41 -16.19
N GLN A 234 30.66 6.45 -16.69
CA GLN A 234 29.55 7.22 -16.14
C GLN A 234 28.33 6.31 -16.04
N LEU A 235 28.19 5.60 -14.91
CA LEU A 235 26.95 4.92 -14.56
C LEU A 235 25.96 5.98 -14.05
N ASP A 236 24.84 6.14 -14.74
CA ASP A 236 23.78 7.04 -14.31
C ASP A 236 23.01 6.41 -13.14
N ILE A 237 23.28 6.91 -11.92
CA ILE A 237 22.64 6.44 -10.69
C ILE A 237 21.14 6.72 -10.66
N SER A 238 20.67 7.80 -11.32
CA SER A 238 19.24 8.14 -11.39
C SER A 238 18.49 7.16 -12.28
N ALA A 239 19.07 6.85 -13.44
CA ALA A 239 18.54 5.83 -14.34
C ALA A 239 18.52 4.44 -13.68
N LEU A 240 19.60 4.07 -12.98
CA LEU A 240 19.66 2.81 -12.24
C LEU A 240 18.60 2.73 -11.13
N ARG A 241 18.37 3.83 -10.40
CA ARG A 241 17.33 3.89 -9.37
C ARG A 241 15.93 3.74 -9.98
N SER A 242 15.66 4.40 -11.09
CA SER A 242 14.39 4.29 -11.82
C SER A 242 14.15 2.87 -12.34
N PHE A 243 15.22 2.21 -12.81
CA PHE A 243 15.19 0.81 -13.23
C PHE A 243 14.83 -0.15 -12.08
N LEU A 244 15.33 0.10 -10.87
CA LEU A 244 15.00 -0.70 -9.67
C LEU A 244 13.55 -0.46 -9.22
N LYS A 245 13.05 0.78 -9.26
CA LYS A 245 11.64 1.12 -8.90
C LYS A 245 10.62 0.29 -9.69
N GLN A 246 10.95 -0.13 -10.91
CA GLN A 246 10.07 -0.96 -11.75
C GLN A 246 10.07 -2.46 -11.38
N ARG A 247 11.01 -2.91 -10.54
CA ARG A 247 11.29 -4.34 -10.27
C ARG A 247 11.22 -4.72 -8.80
N LEU A 248 11.50 -3.77 -7.91
CA LEU A 248 11.51 -3.98 -6.48
C LEU A 248 10.41 -3.13 -5.82
N PRO A 249 9.74 -3.65 -4.78
CA PRO A 249 8.91 -2.83 -3.92
C PRO A 249 9.70 -1.68 -3.29
N ASP A 250 9.04 -0.56 -2.98
CA ASP A 250 9.70 0.65 -2.45
C ASP A 250 10.58 0.38 -1.21
N PHE A 251 10.15 -0.51 -0.32
CA PHE A 251 10.90 -0.84 0.90
C PHE A 251 12.19 -1.64 0.64
N MET A 252 12.35 -2.21 -0.55
CA MET A 252 13.57 -2.91 -1.00
C MET A 252 14.50 -2.02 -1.82
N LEU A 253 14.11 -0.77 -2.12
CA LEU A 253 14.97 0.15 -2.85
C LEU A 253 16.11 0.65 -1.94
N PRO A 254 17.39 0.53 -2.37
CA PRO A 254 18.50 1.07 -1.60
C PRO A 254 18.37 2.59 -1.42
N SER A 255 18.58 3.09 -0.20
CA SER A 255 18.64 4.53 0.04
C SER A 255 19.86 5.17 -0.62
N ALA A 256 20.95 4.41 -0.82
CA ALA A 256 22.14 4.86 -1.54
C ALA A 256 22.65 3.78 -2.51
N LEU A 257 23.15 4.22 -3.66
CA LEU A 257 23.72 3.40 -4.74
C LEU A 257 25.15 3.85 -5.04
N VAL A 258 26.13 3.18 -4.44
CA VAL A 258 27.54 3.59 -4.49
C VAL A 258 28.27 2.85 -5.61
N ARG A 259 28.79 3.58 -6.59
CA ARG A 259 29.68 3.00 -7.60
C ARG A 259 31.09 2.82 -7.02
N LEU A 260 31.64 1.62 -7.18
CA LEU A 260 33.03 1.31 -6.86
C LEU A 260 33.77 0.90 -8.15
N GLU A 261 35.08 1.15 -8.19
CA GLU A 261 35.94 0.60 -9.26
C GLU A 261 36.04 -0.93 -9.15
N ALA A 262 36.10 -1.44 -7.92
CA ALA A 262 36.09 -2.87 -7.61
C ALA A 262 35.49 -3.10 -6.22
N LEU A 263 34.84 -4.24 -6.02
CA LEU A 263 34.38 -4.66 -4.69
C LEU A 263 35.59 -5.03 -3.81
N PRO A 264 35.63 -4.59 -2.53
CA PRO A 264 36.70 -5.00 -1.62
C PRO A 264 36.61 -6.50 -1.36
N LEU A 265 37.75 -7.19 -1.39
CA LEU A 265 37.85 -8.63 -1.18
C LEU A 265 38.67 -8.95 0.08
N THR A 266 38.28 -10.00 0.78
CA THR A 266 39.08 -10.63 1.85
C THR A 266 40.28 -11.37 1.27
N SER A 267 41.24 -11.78 2.12
CA SER A 267 42.34 -12.68 1.73
C SER A 267 41.89 -14.01 1.12
N SER A 268 40.62 -14.40 1.33
CA SER A 268 39.98 -15.58 0.72
C SER A 268 39.30 -15.30 -0.64
N SER A 269 39.49 -14.13 -1.23
CA SER A 269 38.86 -13.68 -2.49
C SER A 269 37.33 -13.60 -2.45
N LYS A 270 36.72 -13.51 -1.26
CA LYS A 270 35.30 -13.20 -1.06
C LYS A 270 35.09 -11.73 -0.76
N VAL A 271 33.94 -11.15 -1.14
CA VAL A 271 33.58 -9.76 -0.81
C VAL A 271 33.69 -9.49 0.69
N ASP A 272 34.51 -8.50 1.04
CA ASP A 272 34.64 -8.00 2.40
C ASP A 272 33.59 -6.90 2.66
N ARG A 273 32.42 -7.33 3.13
CA ARG A 273 31.31 -6.42 3.47
C ARG A 273 31.67 -5.41 4.57
N LYS A 274 32.66 -5.69 5.41
CA LYS A 274 33.09 -4.76 6.48
C LYS A 274 33.99 -3.65 5.94
N ALA A 275 34.69 -3.90 4.85
CA ALA A 275 35.54 -2.94 4.17
C ALA A 275 34.78 -2.03 3.18
N LEU A 276 33.46 -2.23 3.01
CA LEU A 276 32.64 -1.38 2.15
C LEU A 276 32.62 0.06 2.68
N PRO A 277 32.94 1.06 1.84
CA PRO A 277 33.05 2.46 2.28
C PRO A 277 31.68 3.02 2.68
N ARG A 278 31.68 4.00 3.58
CA ARG A 278 30.47 4.75 3.91
C ARG A 278 30.01 5.52 2.65
N PRO A 279 28.71 5.57 2.31
CA PRO A 279 28.23 6.40 1.20
C PRO A 279 28.61 7.86 1.44
N ASP A 280 29.27 8.49 0.47
CA ASP A 280 29.61 9.92 0.51
C ASP A 280 28.57 10.77 -0.26
N TYR A 281 28.72 12.09 -0.18
CA TYR A 281 27.76 13.05 -0.75
C TYR A 281 27.64 12.89 -2.28
N ALA A 282 28.72 12.55 -2.98
CA ALA A 282 28.73 12.42 -4.44
C ALA A 282 28.17 11.07 -4.92
N SER A 283 28.38 9.99 -4.17
CA SER A 283 27.97 8.62 -4.51
C SER A 283 26.47 8.34 -4.32
N SER A 284 25.67 9.31 -3.87
CA SER A 284 24.20 9.21 -3.84
C SER A 284 23.50 9.74 -5.10
N GLY A 285 24.26 10.15 -6.14
CA GLY A 285 23.72 10.73 -7.37
C GLY A 285 23.43 12.24 -7.24
N ARG A 286 24.11 12.95 -6.35
CA ARG A 286 23.89 14.38 -6.06
C ARG A 286 24.57 15.29 -7.10
N THR A 287 24.09 15.29 -8.33
CA THR A 287 24.36 16.35 -9.31
C THR A 287 23.10 17.21 -9.45
N GLY A 288 22.90 18.13 -8.52
CA GLY A 288 21.89 19.18 -8.64
C GLY A 288 22.47 20.49 -8.12
N HIS A 289 22.12 21.62 -8.75
CA HIS A 289 22.52 22.96 -8.32
C HIS A 289 22.19 23.14 -6.84
N PHE A 290 23.20 23.42 -6.01
CA PHE A 290 22.99 23.76 -4.61
C PHE A 290 22.48 25.21 -4.54
N VAL A 291 21.28 25.39 -4.01
CA VAL A 291 20.63 26.70 -3.85
C VAL A 291 20.47 26.97 -2.37
N GLU A 292 21.03 28.09 -1.90
CA GLU A 292 20.95 28.52 -0.50
C GLU A 292 19.55 29.07 -0.15
N PRO A 293 19.09 28.90 1.11
CA PRO A 293 17.81 29.45 1.55
C PRO A 293 17.82 30.99 1.54
N THR A 294 16.84 31.56 0.86
CA THR A 294 16.69 33.01 0.67
C THR A 294 15.69 33.62 1.66
N THR A 295 14.67 32.87 2.08
CA THR A 295 13.63 33.36 3.00
C THR A 295 13.91 32.97 4.47
N PRO A 296 13.31 33.67 5.46
CA PRO A 296 13.40 33.26 6.87
C PRO A 296 12.80 31.87 7.13
N LEU A 297 11.70 31.53 6.44
CA LEU A 297 11.05 30.22 6.58
C LEU A 297 11.93 29.10 6.00
N GLU A 298 12.49 29.30 4.80
CA GLU A 298 13.44 28.35 4.20
C GLU A 298 14.65 28.12 5.12
N ARG A 299 15.20 29.15 5.75
CA ARG A 299 16.31 29.01 6.71
C ARG A 299 15.93 28.18 7.94
N GLN A 300 14.72 28.33 8.46
CA GLN A 300 14.23 27.50 9.56
C GLN A 300 14.02 26.05 9.12
N LEU A 301 13.42 25.82 7.94
CA LEU A 301 13.22 24.49 7.39
C LEU A 301 14.55 23.79 7.11
N VAL A 302 15.55 24.49 6.55
CA VAL A 302 16.91 23.98 6.35
C VAL A 302 17.53 23.54 7.67
N SER A 303 17.43 24.38 8.71
CA SER A 303 17.93 24.05 10.05
C SER A 303 17.27 22.80 10.63
N ILE A 304 15.95 22.67 10.50
CA ILE A 304 15.19 21.52 10.99
C ILE A 304 15.58 20.25 10.22
N TRP A 305 15.62 20.32 8.89
CA TRP A 305 15.96 19.19 8.04
C TRP A 305 17.41 18.74 8.26
N SER A 306 18.36 19.67 8.30
CA SER A 306 19.76 19.37 8.62
C SER A 306 19.91 18.64 9.96
N ARG A 307 19.20 19.10 11.00
CA ARG A 307 19.28 18.50 12.34
C ARG A 307 18.64 17.12 12.39
N GLU A 308 17.43 16.96 11.87
CA GLU A 308 16.66 15.72 11.99
C GLU A 308 17.13 14.64 11.00
N LEU A 309 17.80 15.02 9.91
CA LEU A 309 18.40 14.12 8.93
C LEU A 309 19.90 13.86 9.17
N ASP A 310 20.52 14.60 10.11
CA ASP A 310 21.96 14.59 10.37
C ASP A 310 22.79 14.91 9.10
N VAL A 311 22.37 15.96 8.38
CA VAL A 311 22.98 16.40 7.12
C VAL A 311 23.55 17.82 7.27
N GLU A 312 24.84 17.97 7.00
CA GLU A 312 25.59 19.22 7.22
C GLU A 312 25.13 20.38 6.32
N HIS A 313 24.70 20.10 5.09
CA HIS A 313 24.22 21.10 4.13
C HIS A 313 22.93 20.63 3.47
N VAL A 314 21.86 21.43 3.53
CA VAL A 314 20.59 21.17 2.83
C VAL A 314 20.29 22.34 1.91
N GLY A 315 20.24 22.10 0.60
CA GLY A 315 19.80 23.07 -0.39
C GLY A 315 18.27 23.16 -0.45
N VAL A 316 17.71 24.29 -0.89
CA VAL A 316 16.25 24.47 -0.88
C VAL A 316 15.50 23.55 -1.83
N ASP A 317 16.13 23.17 -2.95
CA ASP A 317 15.57 22.24 -3.94
C ASP A 317 16.03 20.79 -3.69
N ASP A 318 16.63 20.51 -2.53
CA ASP A 318 17.06 19.17 -2.19
C ASP A 318 15.86 18.30 -1.81
N HIS A 319 15.52 17.36 -2.68
CA HIS A 319 14.41 16.44 -2.44
C HIS A 319 14.64 15.59 -1.18
N PHE A 320 13.69 15.64 -0.25
CA PHE A 320 13.71 15.06 1.10
C PHE A 320 14.07 13.59 1.09
N PHE A 321 13.34 12.77 0.32
CA PHE A 321 13.57 11.33 0.24
C PHE A 321 14.74 10.97 -0.67
N GLU A 322 14.76 11.51 -1.88
CA GLU A 322 15.67 11.08 -2.93
C GLU A 322 17.10 11.61 -2.75
N LYS A 323 17.25 12.86 -2.32
CA LYS A 323 18.55 13.53 -2.19
C LYS A 323 19.08 13.54 -0.77
N LEU A 324 18.20 13.77 0.22
CA LEU A 324 18.61 13.88 1.62
C LEU A 324 18.52 12.55 2.39
N GLY A 325 17.99 11.49 1.76
CA GLY A 325 17.85 10.18 2.40
C GLY A 325 16.78 10.16 3.50
N GLY A 326 15.83 11.08 3.43
CA GLY A 326 14.68 11.15 4.30
C GLY A 326 13.87 9.86 4.27
N THR A 327 13.35 9.48 5.43
CA THR A 327 12.62 8.22 5.63
C THR A 327 11.25 8.55 6.23
N SER A 328 10.30 7.61 6.23
CA SER A 328 9.02 7.82 6.91
C SER A 328 9.19 8.17 8.40
N LEU A 329 10.24 7.64 9.04
CA LEU A 329 10.65 8.00 10.41
C LEU A 329 11.13 9.45 10.48
N SER A 330 11.98 9.87 9.54
CA SER A 330 12.48 11.24 9.44
C SER A 330 11.36 12.24 9.16
N VAL A 331 10.37 11.87 8.34
CA VAL A 331 9.17 12.69 8.08
C VAL A 331 8.43 12.99 9.37
N ILE A 332 8.18 11.98 10.20
CA ILE A 332 7.48 12.15 11.48
C ILE A 332 8.27 13.06 12.41
N LYS A 333 9.60 12.86 12.50
CA LYS A 333 10.50 13.70 13.31
C LYS A 333 10.50 15.15 12.87
N VAL A 334 10.65 15.36 11.56
CA VAL A 334 10.65 16.69 10.93
C VAL A 334 9.32 17.37 11.12
N ALA A 335 8.19 16.71 10.86
CA ALA A 335 6.86 17.29 11.08
C ALA A 335 6.62 17.66 12.54
N ALA A 336 7.02 16.80 13.49
CA ALA A 336 6.92 17.10 14.91
C ALA A 336 7.75 18.33 15.32
N ARG A 337 8.98 18.44 14.79
CA ARG A 337 9.87 19.59 15.06
C ARG A 337 9.39 20.87 14.38
N MET A 338 8.92 20.78 13.14
CA MET A 338 8.33 21.91 12.41
C MET A 338 7.14 22.49 13.18
N ARG A 339 6.27 21.65 13.73
CA ARG A 339 5.17 22.11 14.57
C ARG A 339 5.66 22.83 15.84
N GLU A 340 6.69 22.30 16.50
CA GLU A 340 7.26 22.87 17.72
C GLU A 340 7.96 24.21 17.47
N GLU A 341 8.82 24.30 16.46
CA GLU A 341 9.65 25.48 16.18
C GLU A 341 8.91 26.56 15.38
N LEU A 342 7.96 26.19 14.51
CA LEU A 342 7.23 27.12 13.65
C LEU A 342 5.88 27.53 14.25
N GLY A 343 5.38 26.80 15.26
CA GLY A 343 4.08 27.06 15.89
C GLY A 343 2.88 26.93 14.94
N ARG A 344 3.04 26.24 13.81
CA ARG A 344 2.02 26.04 12.77
C ARG A 344 1.65 24.56 12.68
N ASP A 345 0.39 24.29 12.33
CA ASP A 345 -0.04 22.93 12.03
C ASP A 345 0.45 22.56 10.62
N VAL A 346 1.41 21.64 10.57
CA VAL A 346 2.01 21.17 9.31
C VAL A 346 1.53 19.76 9.08
N GLN A 347 0.79 19.56 7.98
CA GLN A 347 0.35 18.23 7.62
C GLN A 347 1.54 17.40 7.15
N VAL A 348 1.69 16.21 7.72
CA VAL A 348 2.74 15.24 7.33
C VAL A 348 2.70 14.93 5.83
N THR A 349 1.51 14.95 5.22
CA THR A 349 1.35 14.72 3.78
C THR A 349 2.08 15.76 2.93
N TRP A 350 2.24 17.00 3.41
CA TRP A 350 2.95 18.04 2.66
C TRP A 350 4.43 17.72 2.47
N LEU A 351 5.05 16.96 3.36
CA LEU A 351 6.44 16.51 3.17
C LEU A 351 6.58 15.48 2.05
N PHE A 352 5.49 14.78 1.69
CA PHE A 352 5.44 13.85 0.55
C PHE A 352 5.01 14.54 -0.74
N GLU A 353 4.05 15.46 -0.65
CA GLU A 353 3.53 16.24 -1.79
C GLU A 353 4.51 17.32 -2.25
N HIS A 354 5.23 17.93 -1.31
CA HIS A 354 6.18 19.02 -1.51
C HIS A 354 7.52 18.64 -0.87
N PRO A 355 8.25 17.70 -1.47
CA PRO A 355 9.43 17.10 -0.85
C PRO A 355 10.67 17.99 -0.95
N THR A 356 10.58 19.25 -1.30
CA THR A 356 11.69 20.22 -1.27
C THR A 356 11.38 21.34 -0.28
N ILE A 357 12.39 22.03 0.22
CA ILE A 357 12.19 23.16 1.15
C ILE A 357 11.52 24.33 0.43
N SER A 358 11.87 24.58 -0.83
CA SER A 358 11.25 25.63 -1.66
C SER A 358 9.75 25.37 -1.84
N ASP A 359 9.35 24.16 -2.25
CA ASP A 359 7.94 23.80 -2.43
C ASP A 359 7.18 23.78 -1.11
N LEU A 360 7.80 23.28 -0.04
CA LEU A 360 7.18 23.23 1.29
C LEU A 360 7.00 24.62 1.88
N ALA A 361 7.98 25.51 1.73
CA ALA A 361 7.88 26.91 2.15
C ALA A 361 6.76 27.63 1.39
N ALA A 362 6.69 27.46 0.07
CA ALA A 362 5.63 28.04 -0.77
C ALA A 362 4.24 27.54 -0.34
N ARG A 363 4.11 26.23 -0.07
CA ARG A 363 2.86 25.64 0.44
C ARG A 363 2.47 26.22 1.80
N MET A 364 3.44 26.40 2.69
CA MET A 364 3.20 26.94 4.03
C MET A 364 2.83 28.43 4.04
N ASP A 365 3.37 29.22 3.11
CA ASP A 365 3.03 30.64 2.99
C ASP A 365 1.68 30.86 2.30
N SER A 366 1.26 29.96 1.41
CA SER A 366 -0.09 29.98 0.78
C SER A 366 -1.26 29.73 1.76
N GLY A 367 -0.98 29.20 2.95
CA GLY A 367 -1.99 28.84 3.96
C GLY A 367 -2.37 29.94 4.95
N ASN A 368 -1.82 31.17 4.82
CA ASN A 368 -1.81 32.14 5.92
C ASN A 368 -2.61 33.45 5.68
N ALA A 369 -3.67 33.46 4.87
CA ALA A 369 -4.49 34.66 4.65
C ALA A 369 -5.97 34.51 5.11
N PRO A 370 -6.53 35.46 5.88
CA PRO A 370 -7.98 35.64 5.99
C PRO A 370 -8.55 36.25 4.68
N ALA A 371 -9.74 35.82 4.24
CA ALA A 371 -10.41 36.30 3.01
C ALA A 371 -11.14 37.68 3.21
N PRO A 372 -11.55 38.40 2.15
CA PRO A 372 -10.76 39.06 1.09
C PRO A 372 -11.10 40.56 0.90
N ALA A 373 -10.30 41.31 0.12
CA ALA A 373 -10.76 42.40 -0.76
C ALA A 373 -9.77 42.62 -1.92
N PRO A 374 -10.22 42.90 -3.16
CA PRO A 374 -9.38 42.84 -4.36
C PRO A 374 -8.60 44.14 -4.61
N ARG A 375 -7.35 44.03 -5.07
CA ARG A 375 -6.73 44.99 -6.00
C ARG A 375 -5.42 44.50 -6.63
N GLU A 376 -5.51 44.39 -7.95
CA GLU A 376 -4.60 44.85 -9.01
C GLU A 376 -3.09 44.49 -8.98
N GLN A 377 -2.81 43.57 -9.90
CA GLN A 377 -1.60 43.23 -10.64
C GLN A 377 -0.44 44.24 -10.68
N GLN A 378 0.78 43.70 -10.58
CA GLN A 378 1.86 44.06 -11.51
C GLN A 378 2.42 42.80 -12.18
N GLU A 379 2.31 42.81 -13.50
CA GLU A 379 2.62 41.74 -14.43
C GLU A 379 4.13 41.49 -14.54
N THR A 380 4.51 40.22 -14.62
CA THR A 380 5.61 39.82 -15.50
C THR A 380 5.09 38.74 -16.44
N GLN A 381 5.26 38.99 -17.73
CA GLN A 381 4.64 38.34 -18.88
C GLN A 381 4.78 36.80 -18.88
N ALA A 382 3.65 36.13 -18.69
CA ALA A 382 3.33 34.86 -19.31
C ALA A 382 1.85 34.91 -19.71
N ALA A 383 1.56 34.49 -20.94
CA ALA A 383 0.33 34.75 -21.65
C ALA A 383 -0.96 34.58 -20.82
N GLU A 384 -1.79 35.62 -20.86
CA GLU A 384 -3.11 35.71 -20.25
C GLU A 384 -4.02 34.56 -20.65
N ARG A 385 -4.54 33.82 -19.67
CA ARG A 385 -5.97 33.45 -19.57
C ARG A 385 -6.35 33.40 -18.09
N SER A 386 -7.07 34.42 -17.62
CA SER A 386 -7.65 34.49 -16.28
C SER A 386 -9.18 34.67 -16.37
N GLY A 387 -9.87 33.78 -15.66
CA GLY A 387 -11.31 33.74 -15.40
C GLY A 387 -11.56 32.56 -14.45
N PRO A 388 -12.73 32.44 -13.79
CA PRO A 388 -13.09 31.14 -13.21
C PRO A 388 -13.02 30.15 -14.37
N GLU A 389 -12.12 29.16 -14.30
CA GLU A 389 -11.99 28.21 -15.39
C GLU A 389 -13.24 27.34 -15.39
N ASP A 390 -14.23 27.76 -16.19
CA ASP A 390 -15.41 26.99 -16.52
C ASP A 390 -14.92 25.63 -17.04
N ILE A 391 -15.36 24.56 -16.38
CA ILE A 391 -15.02 23.20 -16.78
C ILE A 391 -16.00 22.79 -17.89
N ALA A 392 -15.47 22.46 -19.05
CA ALA A 392 -16.26 21.91 -20.15
C ALA A 392 -16.32 20.38 -20.04
N ILE A 393 -17.51 19.81 -20.13
CA ILE A 393 -17.69 18.39 -20.45
C ILE A 393 -17.50 18.27 -21.96
N ILE A 394 -16.36 17.73 -22.39
CA ILE A 394 -16.00 17.64 -23.80
C ILE A 394 -16.34 16.29 -24.43
N GLY A 395 -16.58 15.26 -23.62
CA GLY A 395 -17.08 13.96 -24.08
C GLY A 395 -17.70 13.15 -22.95
N MET A 396 -18.57 12.20 -23.30
CA MET A 396 -19.22 11.33 -22.33
C MET A 396 -19.59 9.97 -22.93
N SER A 397 -19.54 8.93 -22.10
CA SER A 397 -20.02 7.60 -22.46
C SER A 397 -20.60 6.93 -21.22
N GLY A 398 -21.44 5.93 -21.44
CA GLY A 398 -22.05 5.17 -20.35
C GLY A 398 -22.82 3.97 -20.86
N ARG A 399 -22.97 2.95 -20.01
CA ARG A 399 -23.82 1.79 -20.28
C ARG A 399 -24.82 1.63 -19.15
N PHE A 400 -26.08 1.50 -19.52
CA PHE A 400 -27.20 1.50 -18.59
C PHE A 400 -28.14 0.33 -18.88
N PRO A 401 -28.94 -0.10 -17.91
CA PRO A 401 -29.95 -1.12 -18.17
C PRO A 401 -30.91 -0.62 -19.26
N GLY A 402 -31.09 -1.42 -20.33
CA GLY A 402 -31.91 -1.04 -21.47
C GLY A 402 -31.36 0.09 -22.35
N ALA A 403 -30.13 0.57 -22.14
CA ALA A 403 -29.49 1.57 -23.00
C ALA A 403 -27.97 1.36 -23.11
N ARG A 404 -27.45 1.23 -24.33
CA ARG A 404 -26.03 0.97 -24.60
C ARG A 404 -25.17 2.24 -24.66
N SER A 405 -25.80 3.42 -24.61
CA SER A 405 -25.16 4.73 -24.69
C SER A 405 -25.95 5.78 -23.89
N VAL A 406 -25.34 6.94 -23.66
CA VAL A 406 -25.99 8.10 -23.04
C VAL A 406 -27.16 8.61 -23.91
N ASP A 407 -27.01 8.60 -25.24
CA ASP A 407 -28.07 9.02 -26.16
C ASP A 407 -29.30 8.11 -26.10
N GLU A 408 -29.09 6.80 -26.08
CA GLU A 408 -30.18 5.83 -25.93
C GLU A 408 -30.85 5.96 -24.57
N LEU A 409 -30.09 6.19 -23.50
CA LEU A 409 -30.64 6.47 -22.18
C LEU A 409 -31.52 7.72 -22.22
N TRP A 410 -31.06 8.80 -22.85
CA TRP A 410 -31.82 10.03 -22.98
C TRP A 410 -33.10 9.85 -23.79
N GLN A 411 -33.05 9.07 -24.88
CA GLN A 411 -34.23 8.71 -25.66
C GLN A 411 -35.24 7.92 -24.83
N ASN A 412 -34.78 6.92 -24.07
CA ASN A 412 -35.60 6.13 -23.16
C ASN A 412 -36.29 7.02 -22.12
N LEU A 413 -35.55 7.92 -21.47
CA LEU A 413 -36.10 8.86 -20.48
C LEU A 413 -37.17 9.77 -21.10
N ARG A 414 -36.94 10.30 -22.31
CA ARG A 414 -37.92 11.13 -23.03
C ARG A 414 -39.19 10.39 -23.43
N GLN A 415 -39.08 9.08 -23.66
CA GLN A 415 -40.20 8.21 -24.01
C GLN A 415 -40.88 7.58 -22.78
N GLY A 416 -40.37 7.83 -21.57
CA GLY A 416 -40.88 7.23 -20.34
C GLY A 416 -40.60 5.73 -20.23
N VAL A 417 -39.55 5.24 -20.90
CA VAL A 417 -39.11 3.85 -20.84
C VAL A 417 -38.36 3.62 -19.53
N GLU A 418 -38.83 2.68 -18.72
CA GLU A 418 -38.19 2.31 -17.46
C GLU A 418 -37.08 1.27 -17.69
N SER A 419 -35.86 1.60 -17.25
CA SER A 419 -34.66 0.76 -17.33
C SER A 419 -34.61 -0.37 -16.28
N ILE A 420 -35.75 -0.87 -15.82
CA ILE A 420 -35.81 -1.95 -14.82
C ILE A 420 -36.41 -3.19 -15.44
N SER A 421 -35.70 -4.31 -15.33
CA SER A 421 -36.19 -5.61 -15.77
C SER A 421 -36.96 -6.29 -14.64
N ARG A 422 -38.00 -7.06 -15.01
CA ARG A 422 -38.69 -7.98 -14.12
C ARG A 422 -38.37 -9.42 -14.51
N PHE A 423 -38.28 -10.30 -13.52
CA PHE A 423 -37.86 -11.68 -13.72
C PHE A 423 -39.00 -12.64 -13.36
N SER A 424 -39.23 -13.62 -14.21
CA SER A 424 -39.97 -14.82 -13.82
C SER A 424 -39.12 -15.68 -12.85
N PRO A 425 -39.72 -16.58 -12.06
CA PRO A 425 -38.97 -17.48 -11.18
C PRO A 425 -37.88 -18.30 -11.89
N GLU A 426 -38.08 -18.61 -13.17
CA GLU A 426 -37.15 -19.37 -14.01
C GLU A 426 -35.95 -18.53 -14.48
N GLU A 427 -36.11 -17.20 -14.52
CA GLU A 427 -35.05 -16.26 -14.91
C GLU A 427 -34.20 -15.80 -13.73
N LEU A 428 -34.61 -16.11 -12.49
CA LEU A 428 -33.88 -15.72 -11.29
C LEU A 428 -32.60 -16.53 -11.14
N GLU A 429 -31.50 -15.83 -10.93
CA GLU A 429 -30.19 -16.42 -10.70
C GLU A 429 -29.96 -16.68 -9.20
N PRO A 430 -29.38 -17.84 -8.83
CA PRO A 430 -29.15 -18.19 -7.43
C PRO A 430 -28.07 -17.29 -6.81
N LEU A 431 -28.37 -16.71 -5.64
CA LEU A 431 -27.38 -15.97 -4.86
C LEU A 431 -26.33 -16.90 -4.27
N SER A 432 -25.05 -16.59 -4.51
CA SER A 432 -23.94 -17.38 -3.97
C SER A 432 -23.79 -17.17 -2.45
N GLY A 433 -23.67 -18.25 -1.68
CA GLY A 433 -23.41 -18.21 -0.24
C GLY A 433 -24.64 -18.39 0.67
N LEU A 434 -25.84 -18.51 0.11
CA LEU A 434 -27.03 -18.91 0.88
C LEU A 434 -27.15 -20.45 0.95
N PRO A 435 -27.61 -21.00 2.09
CA PRO A 435 -27.89 -22.43 2.21
C PRO A 435 -28.90 -22.92 1.17
N GLU A 436 -28.72 -24.15 0.68
CA GLU A 436 -29.69 -24.81 -0.19
C GLU A 436 -31.09 -24.81 0.45
N GLY A 437 -32.10 -24.34 -0.29
CA GLY A 437 -33.49 -24.26 0.17
C GLY A 437 -33.93 -22.90 0.74
N VAL A 438 -33.02 -21.93 0.91
CA VAL A 438 -33.40 -20.55 1.27
C VAL A 438 -33.77 -19.77 -0.01
N PHE A 439 -34.98 -20.03 -0.51
CA PHE A 439 -35.50 -19.39 -1.72
C PHE A 439 -36.06 -18.02 -1.40
N GLN A 440 -35.28 -16.96 -1.63
CA GLN A 440 -35.74 -15.58 -1.43
C GLN A 440 -37.01 -15.26 -2.22
N TRP A 441 -37.20 -15.88 -3.39
CA TRP A 441 -38.39 -15.68 -4.21
C TRP A 441 -39.69 -16.26 -3.65
N GLN A 442 -39.61 -17.16 -2.67
CA GLN A 442 -40.78 -17.65 -1.95
C GLN A 442 -41.21 -16.69 -0.82
N HIS A 443 -40.38 -15.68 -0.51
CA HIS A 443 -40.72 -14.70 0.51
C HIS A 443 -41.93 -13.85 0.06
N PRO A 444 -42.95 -13.63 0.91
CA PRO A 444 -44.16 -12.88 0.55
C PRO A 444 -43.90 -11.44 0.06
N GLN A 445 -42.79 -10.85 0.49
CA GLN A 445 -42.36 -9.49 0.10
C GLN A 445 -41.24 -9.49 -0.94
N PHE A 446 -41.02 -10.59 -1.65
CA PHE A 446 -40.02 -10.65 -2.71
C PHE A 446 -40.44 -9.82 -3.92
N VAL A 447 -39.49 -9.06 -4.44
CA VAL A 447 -39.63 -8.22 -5.62
C VAL A 447 -38.66 -8.72 -6.69
N PRO A 448 -39.15 -9.36 -7.76
CA PRO A 448 -38.32 -9.91 -8.82
C PRO A 448 -37.97 -8.81 -9.85
N ALA A 449 -37.26 -7.76 -9.41
CA ALA A 449 -36.90 -6.64 -10.26
C ALA A 449 -35.44 -6.19 -10.04
N GLY A 450 -34.81 -5.71 -11.11
CA GLY A 450 -33.44 -5.19 -11.06
C GLY A 450 -33.00 -4.57 -12.39
N GLY A 451 -32.03 -3.65 -12.33
CA GLY A 451 -31.39 -3.09 -13.51
C GLY A 451 -30.26 -3.99 -14.03
N VAL A 452 -30.48 -4.66 -15.16
CA VAL A 452 -29.54 -5.60 -15.77
C VAL A 452 -28.81 -4.94 -16.94
N LEU A 453 -27.49 -5.08 -16.97
CA LEU A 453 -26.68 -4.72 -18.14
C LEU A 453 -26.62 -5.90 -19.11
N ALA A 454 -27.06 -5.63 -20.35
CA ALA A 454 -26.89 -6.55 -21.47
C ALA A 454 -25.41 -6.67 -21.84
N ASP A 455 -24.99 -7.87 -22.25
CA ASP A 455 -23.63 -8.15 -22.75
C ASP A 455 -22.52 -7.78 -21.74
N ALA A 456 -22.82 -7.80 -20.44
CA ALA A 456 -21.86 -7.43 -19.39
C ALA A 456 -20.59 -8.30 -19.40
N ASP A 457 -20.69 -9.54 -19.90
CA ASP A 457 -19.58 -10.48 -20.05
C ASP A 457 -18.74 -10.27 -21.33
N LYS A 458 -19.24 -9.50 -22.30
CA LYS A 458 -18.60 -9.33 -23.61
C LYS A 458 -17.49 -8.29 -23.57
N PHE A 459 -16.33 -8.67 -24.09
CA PHE A 459 -15.16 -7.82 -24.16
C PHE A 459 -14.32 -8.20 -25.38
N ASP A 460 -13.80 -7.21 -26.10
CA ASP A 460 -12.80 -7.41 -27.15
C ASP A 460 -11.41 -7.15 -26.54
N PRO A 461 -10.68 -8.19 -26.12
CA PRO A 461 -9.39 -8.00 -25.48
C PRO A 461 -8.28 -7.66 -26.48
N GLY A 462 -8.44 -8.06 -27.75
CA GLY A 462 -7.46 -7.77 -28.80
C GLY A 462 -7.37 -6.28 -29.08
N PHE A 463 -8.51 -5.58 -29.05
CA PHE A 463 -8.55 -4.12 -29.20
C PHE A 463 -7.73 -3.37 -28.14
N PHE A 464 -7.66 -3.89 -26.90
CA PHE A 464 -6.97 -3.25 -25.78
C PHE A 464 -5.57 -3.85 -25.49
N ASP A 465 -4.99 -4.62 -26.41
CA ASP A 465 -3.74 -5.35 -26.20
C ASP A 465 -3.76 -6.21 -24.92
N ILE A 466 -4.90 -6.83 -24.61
CA ILE A 466 -5.09 -7.72 -23.46
C ILE A 466 -5.09 -9.15 -23.97
N SER A 467 -4.34 -10.02 -23.29
CA SER A 467 -4.34 -11.45 -23.64
C SER A 467 -5.70 -12.07 -23.30
N LEU A 468 -6.14 -13.08 -24.07
CA LEU A 468 -7.37 -13.82 -23.77
C LEU A 468 -7.37 -14.41 -22.34
N ARG A 469 -6.19 -14.82 -21.86
CA ARG A 469 -6.00 -15.36 -20.50
C ARG A 469 -6.25 -14.30 -19.44
N GLU A 470 -5.67 -13.11 -19.60
CA GLU A 470 -5.92 -12.00 -18.68
C GLU A 470 -7.39 -11.59 -18.70
N ALA A 471 -7.95 -11.43 -19.92
CA ALA A 471 -9.34 -11.06 -20.12
C ALA A 471 -10.32 -12.03 -19.44
N GLN A 472 -10.04 -13.33 -19.45
CA GLN A 472 -10.86 -14.35 -18.78
C GLN A 472 -11.03 -14.10 -17.28
N TRP A 473 -9.97 -13.62 -16.62
CA TRP A 473 -9.97 -13.35 -15.17
C TRP A 473 -10.36 -11.94 -14.80
N MET A 474 -10.40 -10.99 -15.75
CA MET A 474 -10.76 -9.60 -15.47
C MET A 474 -12.20 -9.50 -14.97
N ASP A 475 -12.43 -8.75 -13.89
CA ASP A 475 -13.79 -8.39 -13.47
C ASP A 475 -14.52 -7.70 -14.64
N PRO A 476 -15.73 -8.14 -15.01
CA PRO A 476 -16.51 -7.49 -16.05
C PRO A 476 -16.71 -5.98 -15.85
N GLN A 477 -16.71 -5.48 -14.60
CA GLN A 477 -16.70 -4.04 -14.32
C GLN A 477 -15.48 -3.35 -14.93
N GLN A 478 -14.28 -3.93 -14.80
CA GLN A 478 -13.07 -3.35 -15.40
C GLN A 478 -13.17 -3.32 -16.93
N ARG A 479 -13.69 -4.40 -17.53
CA ARG A 479 -13.86 -4.53 -18.98
C ARG A 479 -14.81 -3.46 -19.53
N LEU A 480 -15.96 -3.31 -18.88
CA LEU A 480 -16.98 -2.32 -19.25
C LEU A 480 -16.47 -0.89 -19.00
N PHE A 481 -15.79 -0.65 -17.88
CA PHE A 481 -15.19 0.65 -17.59
C PHE A 481 -14.14 1.02 -18.63
N LEU A 482 -13.26 0.10 -19.01
CA LEU A 482 -12.23 0.34 -20.02
C LEU A 482 -12.84 0.69 -21.39
N GLN A 483 -13.87 -0.04 -21.84
CA GLN A 483 -14.60 0.27 -23.07
C GLN A 483 -15.25 1.65 -23.02
N THR A 484 -15.88 1.98 -21.89
CA THR A 484 -16.62 3.23 -21.71
C THR A 484 -15.65 4.42 -21.61
N ALA A 485 -14.53 4.25 -20.89
CA ALA A 485 -13.45 5.22 -20.80
C ALA A 485 -12.84 5.53 -22.18
N TRP A 486 -12.54 4.49 -22.97
CA TRP A 486 -12.08 4.67 -24.36
C TRP A 486 -13.12 5.42 -25.21
N SER A 487 -14.37 5.00 -25.15
CA SER A 487 -15.45 5.64 -25.92
C SER A 487 -15.67 7.10 -25.52
N ALA A 488 -15.48 7.44 -24.23
CA ALA A 488 -15.58 8.82 -23.75
C ALA A 488 -14.42 9.70 -24.25
N LEU A 489 -13.21 9.15 -24.39
CA LEU A 489 -12.07 9.86 -24.99
C LEU A 489 -12.27 10.08 -26.49
N GLU A 490 -12.80 9.08 -27.20
CA GLU A 490 -13.15 9.21 -28.62
C GLU A 490 -14.26 10.25 -28.83
N ASP A 491 -15.31 10.23 -28.00
CA ASP A 491 -16.38 11.24 -28.04
C ASP A 491 -15.84 12.64 -27.76
N ALA A 492 -14.84 12.75 -26.87
CA ALA A 492 -14.13 14.00 -26.61
C ALA A 492 -13.18 14.44 -27.74
N GLY A 493 -12.90 13.57 -28.72
CA GLY A 493 -11.87 13.80 -29.74
C GLY A 493 -10.45 13.87 -29.16
N VAL A 494 -10.20 13.23 -28.01
CA VAL A 494 -8.91 13.22 -27.31
C VAL A 494 -8.22 11.90 -27.57
N ASP A 495 -7.16 11.93 -28.38
CA ASP A 495 -6.25 10.80 -28.58
C ASP A 495 -5.09 10.89 -27.56
N PRO A 496 -5.01 10.00 -26.55
CA PRO A 496 -3.97 10.05 -25.52
C PRO A 496 -2.55 9.94 -26.08
N ASP A 497 -2.34 9.28 -27.22
CA ASP A 497 -1.01 9.14 -27.83
C ASP A 497 -0.53 10.45 -28.49
N ARG A 498 -1.45 11.36 -28.81
CA ARG A 498 -1.16 12.62 -29.50
C ARG A 498 -1.44 13.86 -28.66
N PHE A 499 -2.13 13.70 -27.53
CA PHE A 499 -2.50 14.78 -26.66
C PHE A 499 -1.26 15.30 -25.92
N ASN A 500 -0.94 16.57 -26.13
CA ASN A 500 0.23 17.21 -25.53
C ASN A 500 -0.17 17.85 -24.19
N GLY A 501 -0.37 17.01 -23.17
CA GLY A 501 -0.80 17.40 -21.83
C GLY A 501 -1.05 16.21 -20.90
N LEU A 502 -1.45 16.50 -19.67
CA LEU A 502 -1.78 15.48 -18.66
C LEU A 502 -3.25 15.10 -18.74
N ILE A 503 -3.50 13.80 -18.94
CA ILE A 503 -4.85 13.21 -18.84
C ILE A 503 -4.92 12.41 -17.55
N SER A 504 -5.67 12.89 -16.55
CA SER A 504 -5.88 12.16 -15.29
C SER A 504 -7.17 11.35 -15.31
N LEU A 505 -7.23 10.31 -14.49
CA LEU A 505 -8.37 9.41 -14.33
C LEU A 505 -8.77 9.27 -12.86
N TYR A 506 -10.02 9.61 -12.57
CA TYR A 506 -10.67 9.38 -11.28
C TYR A 506 -11.80 8.38 -11.49
N ALA A 507 -11.65 7.16 -10.97
CA ALA A 507 -12.60 6.09 -11.19
C ALA A 507 -13.11 5.50 -9.88
N GLY A 508 -14.32 4.96 -9.89
CA GLY A 508 -14.86 4.29 -8.71
C GLY A 508 -15.63 3.02 -9.03
N ALA A 509 -15.49 2.02 -8.19
CA ALA A 509 -16.25 0.78 -8.30
C ALA A 509 -16.36 0.11 -6.93
N VAL A 510 -17.23 -0.89 -6.85
CA VAL A 510 -17.43 -1.70 -5.66
C VAL A 510 -17.32 -3.18 -6.01
N ASP A 511 -17.36 -4.05 -5.01
CA ASP A 511 -17.30 -5.49 -5.26
C ASP A 511 -18.48 -5.97 -6.13
N SER A 512 -18.16 -6.64 -7.24
CA SER A 512 -19.15 -7.25 -8.12
C SER A 512 -19.61 -8.62 -7.65
N GLY A 513 -18.86 -9.27 -6.75
CA GLY A 513 -19.02 -10.70 -6.46
C GLY A 513 -18.37 -11.61 -7.50
N TYR A 514 -17.72 -11.06 -8.54
CA TYR A 514 -17.06 -11.87 -9.59
C TYR A 514 -15.97 -12.78 -9.02
N SER A 515 -15.09 -12.26 -8.14
CA SER A 515 -14.05 -13.05 -7.49
C SER A 515 -14.62 -14.25 -6.73
N GLN A 516 -15.74 -14.07 -6.01
CA GLN A 516 -16.42 -15.14 -5.27
C GLN A 516 -17.03 -16.18 -6.22
N LEU A 517 -17.63 -15.73 -7.33
CA LEU A 517 -18.16 -16.63 -8.37
C LEU A 517 -17.07 -17.44 -9.04
N VAL A 518 -15.93 -16.82 -9.34
CA VAL A 518 -14.77 -17.50 -9.93
C VAL A 518 -14.22 -18.55 -8.97
N GLN A 519 -13.99 -18.19 -7.71
CA GLN A 519 -13.48 -19.13 -6.69
C GLN A 519 -14.44 -20.30 -6.42
N LYS A 520 -15.75 -20.06 -6.51
CA LYS A 520 -16.76 -21.09 -6.26
C LYS A 520 -16.92 -22.07 -7.42
N ASN A 521 -16.91 -21.57 -8.66
CA ASN A 521 -17.34 -22.35 -9.82
C ASN A 521 -16.18 -22.81 -10.72
N VAL A 522 -15.00 -22.22 -10.59
CA VAL A 522 -13.85 -22.56 -11.41
C VAL A 522 -12.82 -23.29 -10.55
N PRO A 523 -12.40 -24.51 -10.91
CA PRO A 523 -11.26 -25.15 -10.25
C PRO A 523 -10.00 -24.38 -10.62
N LEU A 524 -9.52 -23.55 -9.71
CA LEU A 524 -8.33 -22.73 -9.90
C LEU A 524 -7.08 -23.53 -9.53
N ASP A 525 -6.17 -23.71 -10.48
CA ASP A 525 -4.79 -24.04 -10.15
C ASP A 525 -4.12 -22.83 -9.44
N PRO A 526 -2.95 -23.01 -8.80
CA PRO A 526 -2.30 -21.91 -8.08
C PRO A 526 -1.99 -20.66 -8.93
N ALA A 527 -1.72 -20.81 -10.23
CA ALA A 527 -1.44 -19.69 -11.12
C ALA A 527 -2.74 -18.95 -11.48
N ALA A 528 -3.80 -19.68 -11.83
CA ALA A 528 -5.13 -19.13 -12.05
C ALA A 528 -5.69 -18.45 -10.80
N PHE A 529 -5.39 -18.97 -9.60
CA PHE A 529 -5.79 -18.35 -8.34
C PHE A 529 -5.12 -16.98 -8.13
N PHE A 530 -3.82 -16.86 -8.42
CA PHE A 530 -3.10 -15.59 -8.34
C PHE A 530 -3.57 -14.59 -9.41
N GLU A 531 -3.73 -15.05 -10.65
CA GLU A 531 -4.24 -14.24 -11.77
C GLU A 531 -5.67 -13.73 -11.47
N ALA A 532 -6.54 -14.57 -10.92
CA ALA A 532 -7.87 -14.18 -10.47
C ALA A 532 -7.81 -13.22 -9.26
N GLY A 533 -6.91 -13.44 -8.31
CA GLY A 533 -6.75 -12.57 -7.13
C GLY A 533 -6.41 -11.11 -7.47
N THR A 534 -5.78 -10.87 -8.62
CA THR A 534 -5.42 -9.54 -9.11
C THR A 534 -6.41 -8.99 -10.15
N ASN A 535 -6.95 -9.84 -11.02
CA ASN A 535 -7.80 -9.39 -12.13
C ASN A 535 -9.30 -9.46 -11.84
N ALA A 536 -9.76 -10.37 -10.97
CA ALA A 536 -11.19 -10.61 -10.70
C ALA A 536 -11.77 -9.66 -9.63
N THR A 537 -11.10 -8.53 -9.36
CA THR A 537 -11.47 -7.54 -8.33
C THR A 537 -11.57 -6.15 -8.93
N HIS A 538 -12.39 -5.26 -8.37
CA HIS A 538 -12.54 -3.87 -8.83
C HIS A 538 -11.33 -2.96 -8.51
N GLN A 539 -10.42 -3.38 -7.62
CA GLN A 539 -9.37 -2.52 -7.05
C GLN A 539 -8.37 -1.96 -8.07
N GLY A 540 -8.10 -2.67 -9.16
CA GLY A 540 -7.15 -2.24 -10.20
C GLY A 540 -7.76 -1.42 -11.34
N MET A 541 -9.04 -1.06 -11.27
CA MET A 541 -9.77 -0.52 -12.42
C MET A 541 -9.19 0.79 -12.96
N ALA A 542 -8.92 1.78 -12.11
CA ALA A 542 -8.33 3.06 -12.53
C ALA A 542 -6.93 2.86 -13.14
N THR A 543 -6.03 2.22 -12.41
CA THR A 543 -4.63 2.04 -12.85
C THR A 543 -4.54 1.23 -14.13
N LYS A 544 -5.35 0.18 -14.28
CA LYS A 544 -5.37 -0.62 -15.51
C LYS A 544 -5.92 0.19 -16.69
N ALA A 545 -7.01 0.95 -16.49
CA ALA A 545 -7.55 1.80 -17.53
C ALA A 545 -6.57 2.90 -17.95
N SER A 546 -5.92 3.57 -16.99
CA SER A 546 -4.86 4.54 -17.27
C SER A 546 -3.72 3.92 -18.06
N TYR A 547 -3.24 2.75 -17.65
CA TYR A 547 -2.16 2.06 -18.35
C TYR A 547 -2.54 1.66 -19.79
N LYS A 548 -3.73 1.07 -19.97
CA LYS A 548 -4.19 0.59 -21.28
C LYS A 548 -4.56 1.70 -22.25
N LEU A 549 -5.02 2.84 -21.73
CA LEU A 549 -5.34 4.03 -22.51
C LEU A 549 -4.17 5.03 -22.56
N ARG A 550 -3.00 4.68 -21.99
CA ARG A 550 -1.78 5.50 -21.96
C ARG A 550 -2.00 6.91 -21.41
N LEU A 551 -2.81 7.00 -20.37
CA LEU A 551 -3.07 8.25 -19.67
C LEU A 551 -1.83 8.64 -18.85
N THR A 552 -1.47 9.92 -18.91
CA THR A 552 -0.19 10.46 -18.39
C THR A 552 -0.32 11.16 -17.05
N GLY A 553 -1.54 11.44 -16.59
CA GLY A 553 -1.84 12.13 -15.34
C GLY A 553 -2.06 11.20 -14.14
N GLU A 554 -2.67 11.74 -13.10
CA GLU A 554 -3.05 11.01 -11.89
C GLU A 554 -4.02 9.87 -12.21
N SER A 555 -3.90 8.74 -11.52
CA SER A 555 -4.83 7.62 -11.64
C SER A 555 -5.28 7.19 -10.25
N LEU A 556 -6.55 7.47 -9.92
CA LEU A 556 -7.06 7.28 -8.57
C LEU A 556 -8.35 6.45 -8.55
N MET A 557 -8.38 5.48 -7.64
CA MET A 557 -9.60 4.77 -7.24
C MET A 557 -10.27 5.48 -6.07
N VAL A 558 -11.56 5.80 -6.23
CA VAL A 558 -12.40 6.48 -5.25
C VAL A 558 -13.49 5.54 -4.77
N TYR A 559 -13.77 5.54 -3.46
CA TYR A 559 -14.91 4.84 -2.87
C TYR A 559 -15.55 5.64 -1.73
N THR A 560 -16.78 6.08 -1.95
CA THR A 560 -17.59 6.80 -0.96
C THR A 560 -19.02 6.23 -0.89
N ALA A 561 -19.16 4.92 -1.11
CA ALA A 561 -20.44 4.23 -1.24
C ALA A 561 -21.30 4.82 -2.37
N CYS A 562 -22.54 5.24 -2.08
CA CYS A 562 -23.51 5.66 -3.10
C CYS A 562 -23.12 6.96 -3.84
N SER A 563 -22.20 7.77 -3.31
CA SER A 563 -21.76 9.02 -3.95
C SER A 563 -20.49 8.88 -4.80
N THR A 564 -19.96 7.67 -4.95
CA THR A 564 -18.64 7.41 -5.55
C THR A 564 -18.44 8.10 -6.90
N GLY A 565 -19.40 7.98 -7.83
CA GLY A 565 -19.29 8.63 -9.15
C GLY A 565 -19.27 10.16 -9.07
N LEU A 566 -20.04 10.76 -8.16
CA LEU A 566 -20.05 12.22 -7.97
C LEU A 566 -18.75 12.72 -7.32
N VAL A 567 -18.16 11.93 -6.42
CA VAL A 567 -16.86 12.27 -5.83
C VAL A 567 -15.75 12.15 -6.86
N ALA A 568 -15.77 11.15 -7.74
CA ALA A 568 -14.83 11.06 -8.86
C ALA A 568 -14.91 12.29 -9.77
N VAL A 569 -16.12 12.76 -10.12
CA VAL A 569 -16.33 14.01 -10.88
C VAL A 569 -15.79 15.22 -10.11
N HIS A 570 -16.06 15.32 -8.82
CA HIS A 570 -15.55 16.41 -7.99
C HIS A 570 -14.01 16.46 -8.00
N MET A 571 -13.35 15.31 -7.85
CA MET A 571 -11.87 15.23 -7.88
C MET A 571 -11.30 15.61 -9.25
N ALA A 572 -11.92 15.17 -10.34
CA ALA A 572 -11.55 15.61 -11.69
C ALA A 572 -11.68 17.13 -11.85
N CYS A 573 -12.76 17.72 -11.35
CA CYS A 573 -12.96 19.17 -11.38
C CYS A 573 -11.89 19.92 -10.58
N GLU A 574 -11.51 19.43 -9.40
CA GLU A 574 -10.44 20.03 -8.61
C GLU A 574 -9.07 19.92 -9.29
N SER A 575 -8.77 18.77 -9.90
CA SER A 575 -7.55 18.56 -10.68
C SER A 575 -7.41 19.55 -11.84
N LEU A 576 -8.50 19.79 -12.59
CA LEU A 576 -8.54 20.78 -13.67
C LEU A 576 -8.36 22.20 -13.15
N ARG A 577 -9.10 22.59 -12.09
CA ARG A 577 -9.00 23.94 -11.49
C ARG A 577 -7.62 24.26 -10.93
N GLN A 578 -6.95 23.24 -10.41
CA GLN A 578 -5.60 23.34 -9.87
C GLN A 578 -4.53 23.17 -10.95
N ARG A 579 -4.94 22.99 -12.22
CA ARG A 579 -4.06 22.74 -13.38
C ARG A 579 -3.08 21.57 -13.15
N GLN A 580 -3.52 20.58 -12.39
CA GLN A 580 -2.83 19.29 -12.23
C GLN A 580 -3.09 18.37 -13.43
N SER A 581 -4.15 18.66 -14.19
CA SER A 581 -4.48 17.99 -15.45
C SER A 581 -4.96 18.99 -16.48
N ASP A 582 -4.71 18.69 -17.76
CA ASP A 582 -5.29 19.43 -18.88
C ASP A 582 -6.63 18.81 -19.31
N VAL A 583 -6.77 17.50 -19.12
CA VAL A 583 -8.01 16.73 -19.31
C VAL A 583 -8.17 15.79 -18.12
N ALA A 584 -9.38 15.65 -17.60
CA ALA A 584 -9.67 14.71 -16.52
C ALA A 584 -10.86 13.83 -16.89
N LEU A 585 -10.64 12.52 -16.88
CA LEU A 585 -11.66 11.51 -17.05
C LEU A 585 -12.20 11.11 -15.67
N ALA A 586 -13.52 11.15 -15.50
CA ALA A 586 -14.19 10.74 -14.27
C ALA A 586 -15.33 9.76 -14.56
N GLY A 587 -15.44 8.69 -13.77
CA GLY A 587 -16.53 7.72 -13.94
C GLY A 587 -16.64 6.71 -12.82
N ALA A 588 -17.70 5.91 -12.82
CA ALA A 588 -17.85 4.82 -11.86
C ALA A 588 -18.61 3.63 -12.44
N ALA A 589 -18.15 2.41 -12.14
CA ALA A 589 -18.81 1.18 -12.54
C ALA A 589 -19.49 0.52 -11.33
N ARG A 590 -20.72 0.06 -11.51
CA ARG A 590 -21.42 -0.85 -10.61
C ARG A 590 -21.98 -2.02 -11.41
N LEU A 591 -21.49 -3.21 -11.11
CA LEU A 591 -22.10 -4.46 -11.54
C LEU A 591 -22.24 -5.37 -10.32
N SER A 592 -23.36 -6.05 -10.18
CA SER A 592 -23.60 -7.11 -9.21
C SER A 592 -23.76 -8.42 -9.97
N LEU A 593 -22.98 -9.45 -9.60
CA LEU A 593 -23.06 -10.78 -10.20
C LEU A 593 -23.44 -11.81 -9.12
N PRO A 594 -24.47 -12.64 -9.35
CA PRO A 594 -25.38 -12.61 -10.51
C PRO A 594 -26.26 -11.34 -10.56
N GLN A 595 -26.80 -11.01 -11.73
CA GLN A 595 -27.55 -9.76 -11.96
C GLN A 595 -29.05 -9.91 -11.67
N LYS A 596 -29.63 -11.07 -11.98
CA LYS A 596 -31.08 -11.33 -11.94
C LYS A 596 -31.50 -11.94 -10.60
N THR A 597 -31.21 -11.28 -9.49
CA THR A 597 -31.47 -11.85 -8.16
C THR A 597 -32.78 -11.40 -7.53
N GLY A 598 -33.33 -10.26 -7.97
CA GLY A 598 -34.39 -9.56 -7.23
C GLY A 598 -33.94 -9.14 -5.82
N TYR A 599 -34.90 -8.81 -4.97
CA TYR A 599 -34.66 -8.46 -3.56
C TYR A 599 -35.90 -8.69 -2.70
N VAL A 600 -35.72 -8.82 -1.39
CA VAL A 600 -36.83 -8.85 -0.42
C VAL A 600 -37.07 -7.44 0.11
N TYR A 601 -38.29 -6.92 -0.08
CA TYR A 601 -38.69 -5.64 0.50
C TYR A 601 -38.96 -5.77 2.00
N GLN A 602 -38.55 -4.76 2.76
CA GLN A 602 -38.92 -4.58 4.16
C GLN A 602 -39.22 -3.11 4.42
N GLU A 603 -40.26 -2.83 5.20
CA GLU A 603 -40.64 -1.47 5.58
C GLU A 603 -39.47 -0.76 6.30
N GLY A 604 -39.18 0.48 5.89
CA GLY A 604 -38.05 1.26 6.39
C GLY A 604 -36.74 1.11 5.58
N MET A 605 -36.67 0.19 4.63
CA MET A 605 -35.53 0.07 3.70
C MET A 605 -35.66 1.03 2.51
N ILE A 606 -34.54 1.30 1.84
CA ILE A 606 -34.48 2.20 0.66
C ILE A 606 -35.14 1.60 -0.59
N LEU A 607 -35.35 0.29 -0.62
CA LEU A 607 -35.79 -0.43 -1.81
C LEU A 607 -37.30 -0.31 -2.05
N SER A 608 -37.69 -0.25 -3.33
CA SER A 608 -39.08 -0.09 -3.74
C SER A 608 -39.92 -1.35 -3.47
N PRO A 609 -41.12 -1.26 -2.88
CA PRO A 609 -41.97 -2.42 -2.63
C PRO A 609 -42.60 -3.01 -3.90
N ASP A 610 -42.68 -2.22 -4.97
CA ASP A 610 -43.34 -2.64 -6.22
C ASP A 610 -42.36 -2.89 -7.36
N GLY A 611 -41.05 -2.72 -7.13
CA GLY A 611 -40.03 -2.97 -8.14
C GLY A 611 -39.93 -1.90 -9.23
N HIS A 612 -40.57 -0.75 -9.03
CA HIS A 612 -40.42 0.39 -9.93
C HIS A 612 -39.53 1.48 -9.33
N CYS A 613 -38.75 2.12 -10.18
CA CYS A 613 -37.92 3.28 -9.83
C CYS A 613 -38.58 4.54 -10.40
N ARG A 614 -39.08 5.41 -9.52
CA ARG A 614 -39.81 6.64 -9.91
C ARG A 614 -39.13 7.87 -9.32
N ALA A 615 -37.86 8.09 -9.67
CA ALA A 615 -37.08 9.20 -9.15
C ALA A 615 -37.82 10.53 -9.38
N PHE A 616 -37.97 11.32 -8.31
CA PHE A 616 -38.61 12.65 -8.31
C PHE A 616 -40.11 12.69 -8.69
N ASP A 617 -40.80 11.54 -8.77
CA ASP A 617 -42.26 11.46 -8.94
C ASP A 617 -42.97 11.45 -7.57
N ALA A 618 -44.16 12.05 -7.46
CA ALA A 618 -44.96 12.04 -6.23
C ALA A 618 -45.36 10.63 -5.75
N ARG A 619 -45.30 9.64 -6.65
CA ARG A 619 -45.56 8.21 -6.39
C ARG A 619 -44.28 7.42 -6.08
N ALA A 620 -43.15 8.08 -5.86
CA ALA A 620 -41.90 7.42 -5.47
C ALA A 620 -42.08 6.62 -4.17
N LYS A 621 -41.66 5.35 -4.17
CA LYS A 621 -41.78 4.43 -3.03
C LYS A 621 -40.46 3.72 -2.68
N GLY A 622 -39.34 4.27 -3.12
CA GLY A 622 -38.01 3.67 -2.96
C GLY A 622 -37.26 3.56 -4.28
N ALA A 623 -36.07 2.97 -4.23
CA ALA A 623 -35.17 2.74 -5.36
C ALA A 623 -35.12 1.26 -5.75
N VAL A 624 -34.67 0.98 -6.96
CA VAL A 624 -34.36 -0.37 -7.42
C VAL A 624 -32.87 -0.44 -7.70
N ALA A 625 -32.21 -1.51 -7.26
CA ALA A 625 -30.80 -1.71 -7.54
C ALA A 625 -30.57 -1.87 -9.04
N GLY A 626 -29.53 -1.22 -9.57
CA GLY A 626 -29.19 -1.27 -10.98
C GLY A 626 -27.69 -1.37 -11.19
N ASN A 627 -27.32 -2.01 -12.30
CA ASN A 627 -25.96 -2.07 -12.80
C ASN A 627 -25.75 -0.96 -13.83
N GLY A 628 -24.55 -0.38 -13.90
CA GLY A 628 -24.23 0.71 -14.83
C GLY A 628 -22.75 1.06 -14.81
N VAL A 629 -22.30 1.77 -15.85
CA VAL A 629 -20.96 2.37 -15.95
C VAL A 629 -21.08 3.80 -16.43
#